data_AF-A0AAF0M371-F1
#
_entry.id   AF-A0AAF0M371-F1
#
_cell.length_a   1.000
_cell.length_b   1.000
_cell.length_c   1.000
_cell.angle_alpha   90.00
_cell.angle_beta   90.00
_cell.angle_gamma   90.00
#
_symmetry.space_group_name_H-M   'P 1'
#
loop_
_entity.id
_entity.type
_entity.pdbx_description
1 polymer ?
#
loop_
_entity_poly.entity_id
_entity_poly.type
_entity_poly.pdbx_seq_one_letter_code
_entity_poly.pdbx_strand_id
1 'polypeptide(L)'
;MDYVSLTPAEQTREASLVVDADVRSTDRTVEVAGRYRVHEAAITDVCKGRTLGDRIDVIATSDQCTSSGEPVEYVDGDPLAEPGSYRLYLTRVRGGGPWQLVVPGAAERLPA
;
A
#
# COMPACT_ATOMS: atom_id res chain seq x y z
N MET A 1 4.17 7.78 -19.71
CA MET A 1 3.62 8.69 -18.70
C MET A 1 4.50 8.53 -17.48
N ASP A 2 5.34 9.52 -17.22
CA ASP A 2 6.29 9.58 -16.11
C ASP A 2 5.52 9.54 -14.79
N TYR A 3 5.82 8.53 -13.96
CA TYR A 3 5.16 8.37 -12.66
C TYR A 3 5.76 9.38 -11.67
N VAL A 4 4.98 10.38 -11.29
CA VAL A 4 5.40 11.45 -10.38
C VAL A 4 5.60 10.87 -8.99
N SER A 5 6.82 10.91 -8.48
CA SER A 5 7.10 10.70 -7.05
C SER A 5 6.32 11.74 -6.24
N LEU A 6 5.15 11.35 -5.73
CA LEU A 6 4.31 12.23 -4.91
C LEU A 6 5.00 12.50 -3.57
N THR A 7 5.02 13.75 -3.14
CA THR A 7 5.41 14.13 -1.78
C THR A 7 4.42 13.56 -0.75
N PRO A 8 4.81 13.40 0.53
CA PRO A 8 3.89 12.93 1.57
C PRO A 8 2.58 13.75 1.66
N ALA A 9 2.65 15.06 1.39
CA ALA A 9 1.49 15.93 1.35
C ALA A 9 0.54 15.60 0.20
N GLU A 10 1.07 15.25 -0.97
CA GLU A 10 0.27 14.83 -2.13
C GLU A 10 -0.30 13.42 -1.94
N GLN A 11 0.50 12.49 -1.41
CA GLN A 11 0.02 11.16 -1.04
C GLN A 11 -1.13 11.25 -0.04
N THR A 12 -1.00 12.13 0.97
CA THR A 12 -2.07 12.38 1.94
C THR A 12 -3.32 12.94 1.28
N ARG A 13 -3.20 13.79 0.25
CA ARG A 13 -4.36 14.36 -0.46
C ARG A 13 -5.13 13.30 -1.24
N GLU A 14 -4.42 12.47 -1.98
CA GLU A 14 -4.97 11.38 -2.79
C GLU A 14 -5.49 10.22 -1.92
N ALA A 15 -4.86 9.98 -0.76
CA ALA A 15 -5.26 8.92 0.16
C ALA A 15 -6.68 9.14 0.69
N SER A 16 -7.50 8.10 0.61
CA SER A 16 -8.80 8.04 1.27
C SER A 16 -8.67 7.67 2.76
N LEU A 17 -7.59 6.99 3.13
CA LEU A 17 -7.28 6.54 4.49
C LEU A 17 -5.76 6.67 4.70
N VAL A 18 -5.34 7.26 5.82
CA VAL A 18 -3.94 7.26 6.26
C VAL A 18 -3.91 6.70 7.67
N VAL A 19 -3.13 5.64 7.87
CA VAL A 19 -3.05 4.92 9.15
C VAL A 19 -1.61 4.58 9.47
N ASP A 20 -1.29 4.59 10.74
CA ASP A 20 -0.09 3.94 11.26
C ASP A 20 -0.49 2.52 11.64
N ALA A 21 0.25 1.54 11.17
CA ALA A 21 -0.09 0.14 11.35
C ALA A 21 1.13 -0.76 11.40
N ASP A 22 1.02 -1.83 12.18
CA ASP A 22 1.95 -2.94 12.16
C ASP A 22 1.58 -3.88 11.01
N VAL A 23 2.44 -3.89 9.99
CA VAL A 23 2.25 -4.66 8.78
C VAL A 23 2.93 -6.01 8.91
N ARG A 24 2.21 -7.05 8.49
CA ARG A 24 2.70 -8.42 8.41
C ARG A 24 2.35 -9.03 7.06
N SER A 25 3.34 -9.68 6.47
CA SER A 25 3.16 -10.42 5.22
C SER A 25 2.25 -11.61 5.43
N THR A 26 1.34 -11.85 4.48
CA THR A 26 0.51 -13.06 4.46
C THR A 26 0.82 -13.90 3.23
N ASP A 27 0.43 -15.17 3.27
CA ASP A 27 0.48 -16.06 2.11
C ASP A 27 -0.70 -15.86 1.13
N ARG A 28 -1.61 -14.92 1.45
CA ARG A 28 -2.77 -14.63 0.61
C ARG A 28 -2.34 -13.76 -0.57
N THR A 29 -2.89 -14.07 -1.73
CA THR A 29 -2.78 -13.21 -2.92
C THR A 29 -4.17 -12.90 -3.45
N VAL A 30 -4.32 -11.74 -4.09
CA VAL A 30 -5.57 -11.33 -4.74
C VAL A 30 -5.31 -10.99 -6.19
N GLU A 31 -6.25 -11.34 -7.04
CA GLU A 31 -6.21 -11.07 -8.49
C GLU A 31 -7.09 -9.84 -8.81
N VAL A 32 -6.61 -8.66 -8.41
CA VAL A 32 -7.31 -7.39 -8.67
C VAL A 32 -6.53 -6.65 -9.76
N ALA A 33 -6.85 -6.89 -11.03
CA ALA A 33 -6.09 -6.36 -12.19
C ALA A 33 -4.61 -6.80 -12.27
N GLY A 34 -4.20 -7.77 -11.44
CA GLY A 34 -2.87 -8.33 -11.33
C GLY A 34 -2.81 -9.23 -10.08
N ARG A 35 -1.78 -10.07 -9.94
CA ARG A 35 -1.61 -10.92 -8.74
C ARG A 35 -0.79 -10.18 -7.69
N TYR A 36 -1.45 -9.70 -6.65
CA TYR A 36 -0.81 -8.95 -5.55
C TYR A 36 -0.77 -9.77 -4.26
N ARG A 37 0.31 -9.63 -3.50
CA ARG A 37 0.37 -10.19 -2.15
C ARG A 37 -0.42 -9.31 -1.19
N VAL A 38 -1.21 -9.96 -0.34
CA VAL A 38 -1.97 -9.27 0.70
C VAL A 38 -1.12 -9.23 1.95
N HIS A 39 -1.09 -8.05 2.57
CA HIS A 39 -0.51 -7.82 3.86
C HIS A 39 -1.61 -7.51 4.86
N GLU A 40 -1.51 -8.07 6.06
CA GLU A 40 -2.37 -7.68 7.16
C GLU A 40 -1.72 -6.46 7.83
N ALA A 41 -2.46 -5.36 7.93
CA ALA A 41 -2.03 -4.17 8.65
C ALA A 41 -2.90 -4.01 9.91
N ALA A 42 -2.29 -4.20 11.07
CA ALA A 42 -2.91 -3.95 12.37
C ALA A 42 -2.75 -2.47 12.73
N ILE A 43 -3.86 -1.74 12.69
CA ILE A 43 -3.90 -0.29 12.85
C ILE A 43 -3.59 0.08 14.31
N THR A 44 -2.55 0.88 14.49
CA THR A 44 -2.16 1.46 15.78
C THR A 44 -2.66 2.90 15.92
N ASP A 45 -2.71 3.66 14.82
CA ASP A 45 -3.26 5.02 14.78
C ASP A 45 -3.95 5.33 13.45
N VAL A 46 -4.93 6.25 13.46
CA VAL A 46 -5.64 6.71 12.26
C VAL A 46 -5.38 8.20 12.06
N CYS A 47 -4.47 8.52 11.15
CA CYS A 47 -4.11 9.90 10.82
C CYS A 47 -5.17 10.59 9.93
N LYS A 48 -5.82 9.85 9.02
CA LYS A 48 -6.84 10.39 8.09
C LYS A 48 -7.87 9.33 7.73
N GLY A 49 -9.14 9.72 7.62
CA GLY A 49 -10.21 8.85 7.12
C GLY A 49 -10.88 8.04 8.22
N ARG A 50 -11.55 6.95 7.84
CA ARG A 50 -12.22 6.03 8.78
C ARG A 50 -12.04 4.59 8.31
N THR A 51 -11.71 3.72 9.25
CA THR A 51 -11.74 2.27 9.09
C THR A 51 -12.89 1.69 9.94
N LEU A 52 -13.42 0.54 9.54
CA LEU A 52 -14.47 -0.17 10.27
C LEU A 52 -13.91 -1.20 11.27
N GLY A 53 -12.60 -1.36 11.34
CA GLY A 53 -11.93 -2.28 12.26
C GLY A 53 -10.47 -1.88 12.52
N ASP A 54 -9.86 -2.53 13.50
CA ASP A 54 -8.46 -2.39 13.90
C ASP A 54 -7.49 -3.14 12.96
N ARG A 55 -7.99 -3.90 11.99
CA ARG A 55 -7.18 -4.59 10.99
C ARG A 55 -7.74 -4.40 9.60
N ILE A 56 -6.84 -4.24 8.65
CA ILE A 56 -7.17 -4.11 7.24
C ILE A 56 -6.23 -4.95 6.39
N ASP A 57 -6.78 -5.52 5.31
CA ASP A 57 -6.00 -6.14 4.25
C ASP A 57 -5.47 -5.03 3.32
N VAL A 58 -4.17 -5.00 3.08
CA VAL A 58 -3.47 -4.01 2.26
C VAL A 58 -2.71 -4.71 1.14
N ILE A 59 -2.77 -4.14 -0.05
CA ILE A 59 -1.96 -4.54 -1.19
C ILE A 59 -1.05 -3.39 -1.60
N ALA A 60 0.22 -3.69 -1.84
CA ALA A 60 1.12 -2.78 -2.55
C ALA A 60 1.02 -3.11 -4.03
N THR A 61 0.70 -2.12 -4.87
CA THR A 61 0.93 -2.25 -6.30
C THR A 61 2.42 -2.22 -6.52
N SER A 62 3.08 -3.38 -6.51
CA SER A 62 4.44 -3.50 -7.03
C SER A 62 4.39 -3.30 -8.54
N ASP A 63 5.37 -2.57 -9.08
CA ASP A 63 5.52 -2.36 -10.53
C ASP A 63 5.88 -3.65 -11.29
N GLN A 64 5.91 -4.82 -10.63
CA GLN A 64 5.90 -6.13 -11.29
C GLN A 64 4.56 -6.46 -11.96
N CYS A 65 3.81 -5.44 -12.35
CA CYS A 65 2.67 -5.56 -13.25
C CYS A 65 3.22 -5.69 -14.67
N THR A 66 3.47 -6.93 -15.11
CA THR A 66 3.85 -7.22 -16.50
C THR A 66 2.63 -7.06 -17.42
N SER A 67 2.29 -5.81 -17.74
CA SER A 67 1.57 -5.48 -18.97
C SER A 67 2.47 -4.54 -19.76
N SER A 68 3.19 -5.10 -20.73
CA SER A 68 4.09 -4.43 -21.69
C SER A 68 5.49 -4.05 -21.20
N GLY A 69 6.37 -5.05 -21.07
CA GLY A 69 7.60 -5.09 -21.85
C GLY A 69 8.77 -4.12 -21.57
N GLU A 70 8.72 -3.21 -20.59
CA GLU A 70 9.89 -2.40 -20.23
C GLU A 70 10.15 -2.45 -18.71
N PRO A 71 11.32 -2.94 -18.26
CA PRO A 71 11.68 -2.94 -16.86
C PRO A 71 12.04 -1.52 -16.44
N VAL A 72 11.15 -0.88 -15.67
CA VAL A 72 11.43 0.40 -15.05
C VAL A 72 12.14 0.14 -13.72
N GLU A 73 13.28 0.80 -13.48
CA GLU A 73 13.98 0.79 -12.20
C GLU A 73 13.11 1.50 -11.14
N TYR A 74 12.28 0.72 -10.47
CA TYR A 74 11.59 1.11 -9.25
C TYR A 74 12.24 0.38 -8.07
N VAL A 75 12.14 0.97 -6.88
CA VAL A 75 12.61 0.40 -5.60
C VAL A 75 12.40 -1.11 -5.60
N ASP A 76 13.47 -1.87 -5.51
CA ASP A 76 13.48 -3.32 -5.71
C ASP A 76 12.57 -3.98 -4.65
N GLY A 77 11.39 -4.42 -5.08
CA GLY A 77 10.49 -5.25 -4.27
C GLY A 77 9.24 -4.56 -3.72
N ASP A 78 8.47 -5.36 -2.99
CA ASP A 78 7.27 -4.92 -2.28
C ASP A 78 7.69 -4.16 -1.01
N PRO A 79 7.33 -2.88 -0.86
CA PRO A 79 7.75 -2.06 0.29
C PRO A 79 7.16 -2.56 1.61
N LEU A 80 6.14 -3.41 1.55
CA LEU A 80 5.54 -4.08 2.70
C LEU A 80 6.05 -5.52 2.86
N ALA A 81 7.04 -5.95 2.07
CA ALA A 81 7.63 -7.29 2.18
C ALA A 81 8.25 -7.54 3.55
N GLU A 82 8.88 -6.52 4.13
CA GLU A 82 9.44 -6.58 5.46
C GLU A 82 8.38 -6.23 6.52
N PRO A 83 8.11 -7.12 7.49
CA PRO A 83 7.19 -6.81 8.57
C PRO A 83 7.72 -5.68 9.46
N GLY A 84 6.82 -4.86 10.00
CA GLY A 84 7.17 -3.74 10.86
C GLY A 84 6.06 -2.69 10.94
N SER A 85 6.34 -1.60 11.65
CA SER A 85 5.40 -0.48 11.79
C SER A 85 5.58 0.49 10.62
N TYR A 86 4.49 0.79 9.93
CA TYR A 86 4.47 1.69 8.78
C TYR A 86 3.30 2.65 8.85
N ARG A 87 3.51 3.86 8.34
CA ARG A 87 2.45 4.76 7.92
C ARG A 87 2.06 4.43 6.49
N LEU A 88 0.80 4.09 6.29
CA LEU A 88 0.25 3.66 5.02
C LEU A 88 -0.67 4.73 4.45
N TYR A 89 -0.43 5.14 3.20
CA TYR A 89 -1.29 6.06 2.46
C TYR A 89 -2.15 5.26 1.49
N LEU A 90 -3.43 5.11 1.83
CA LEU A 90 -4.32 4.11 1.25
C LEU A 90 -5.45 4.72 0.45
N THR A 91 -5.76 4.07 -0.67
CA THR A 91 -6.96 4.28 -1.48
C THR A 91 -7.75 2.99 -1.58
N ARG A 92 -9.04 3.11 -1.89
CA ARG A 92 -9.93 1.95 -1.94
C ARG A 92 -9.90 1.33 -3.33
N VAL A 93 -9.65 0.03 -3.39
CA VAL A 93 -9.78 -0.72 -4.64
C VAL A 93 -11.22 -0.60 -5.17
N ARG A 94 -11.34 -0.29 -6.47
CA ARG A 94 -12.65 -0.30 -7.15
C ARG A 94 -13.26 -1.70 -7.03
N GLY A 95 -14.41 -1.81 -6.37
CA GLY A 95 -15.09 -3.08 -6.12
C GLY A 95 -15.14 -3.53 -4.66
N GLY A 96 -14.58 -2.76 -3.72
CA GLY A 96 -14.74 -3.01 -2.28
C GLY A 96 -13.81 -4.08 -1.69
N GLY A 97 -12.70 -4.37 -2.37
CA GLY A 97 -11.65 -5.30 -1.93
C GLY A 97 -10.68 -4.70 -0.91
N PRO A 98 -9.44 -5.26 -0.80
CA PRO A 98 -8.43 -4.74 0.13
C PRO A 98 -8.08 -3.29 -0.16
N TRP A 99 -7.46 -2.63 0.81
CA TRP A 99 -6.90 -1.29 0.61
C TRP A 99 -5.66 -1.38 -0.26
N GLN A 100 -5.43 -0.37 -1.09
CA GLN A 100 -4.27 -0.29 -1.96
C GLN A 100 -3.45 0.94 -1.59
N LEU A 101 -2.12 0.84 -1.63
CA LEU A 101 -1.28 2.03 -1.56
C LEU A 101 -1.61 2.97 -2.73
N VAL A 102 -1.66 4.28 -2.46
CA VAL A 102 -1.92 5.29 -3.49
C VAL A 102 -0.89 5.19 -4.62
N VAL A 103 0.37 4.97 -4.24
CA VAL A 103 1.51 4.69 -5.13
C VAL A 103 2.38 3.58 -4.51
N PRO A 104 3.23 2.88 -5.27
CA PRO A 104 4.09 1.83 -4.71
C PRO A 104 4.88 2.34 -3.48
N GLY A 105 5.49 3.52 -3.55
CA GLY A 105 6.25 4.12 -2.45
C GLY A 105 5.42 4.81 -1.35
N ALA A 106 4.09 4.63 -1.31
CA ALA A 106 3.22 5.31 -0.35
C ALA A 106 3.17 4.61 1.02
N ALA A 107 4.33 4.16 1.49
CA ALA A 107 4.52 3.55 2.79
C ALA A 107 5.78 4.14 3.42
N GLU A 108 5.63 4.70 4.62
CA GLU A 108 6.75 5.28 5.38
C GLU A 108 7.00 4.41 6.61
N ARG A 109 8.24 3.92 6.79
CA ARG A 109 8.58 3.08 7.94
C ARG A 109 8.67 3.94 9.20
N LEU A 110 7.97 3.53 10.24
CA LEU A 110 7.98 4.23 11.52
C LEU A 110 9.14 3.73 12.39
N PRO A 111 9.79 4.62 13.15
CA PRO A 111 10.75 4.20 14.16
C PRO A 111 10.04 3.40 15.25
N ALA A 112 10.67 2.30 15.68
CA ALA A 112 10.19 1.44 16.76
C ALA A 112 10.32 2.11 18.14
#